data_AF-A0A317SJL5-F1
#
_entry.id   AF-A0A317SJL5-F1
#
_cell.length_a   1.000
_cell.length_b   1.000
_cell.length_c   1.000
_cell.angle_alpha   90.00
_cell.angle_beta   90.00
_cell.angle_gamma   90.00
#
_symmetry.space_group_name_H-M   'P 1'
#
loop_
_entity.id
_entity.type
_entity.pdbx_description
1 polymer ?
#
loop_
_entity_poly.entity_id
_entity_poly.type
_entity_poly.pdbx_seq_one_letter_code
_entity_poly.pdbx_strand_id
1 'polypeptide(L)'
;NLSGKQPLMWEGFIYLKQQPQSMVFPLNYHNFLVWGKAKGVEQVLWERGLWQHFPFLLECSKWNDKSTCNLTMIEECCTRVVLRAERDIYEQKKYLQEELKGAGQEVIFYPKFHCELNFIERFWCTAKYYA
;
A
#
# COMPACT_ATOMS: atom_id res chain seq x y z
N ASN A 1 -25.73 -3.91 7.11
CA ASN A 1 -24.48 -3.32 6.62
C ASN A 1 -23.32 -4.28 6.80
N LEU A 2 -23.09 -5.18 5.84
CA LEU A 2 -21.90 -6.05 5.78
C LEU A 2 -20.72 -5.27 5.17
N SER A 3 -20.43 -4.09 5.72
CA SER A 3 -19.20 -3.38 5.37
C SER A 3 -18.08 -4.11 6.09
N GLY A 4 -17.24 -4.82 5.35
CA GLY A 4 -16.06 -5.47 5.90
C GLY A 4 -15.24 -4.43 6.69
N LYS A 5 -14.71 -4.83 7.85
CA LYS A 5 -13.82 -3.96 8.64
C LYS A 5 -12.71 -3.48 7.72
N GLN A 6 -12.68 -2.19 7.41
CA GLN A 6 -11.60 -1.61 6.64
C GLN A 6 -10.35 -1.65 7.55
N PRO A 7 -9.26 -2.31 7.14
CA PRO A 7 -8.08 -2.39 7.97
C PRO A 7 -7.55 -0.97 8.21
N LEU A 8 -7.27 -0.66 9.47
CA LEU A 8 -6.60 0.59 9.82
C LEU A 8 -5.18 0.53 9.26
N MET A 9 -4.80 1.54 8.50
CA MET A 9 -3.45 1.65 7.99
C MET A 9 -2.50 1.94 9.15
N TRP A 10 -1.34 1.28 9.14
CA TRP A 10 -0.30 1.49 10.14
C TRP A 10 0.12 2.96 10.17
N GLU A 11 0.53 3.44 11.34
CA GLU A 11 1.14 4.76 11.48
C GLU A 11 2.37 4.85 10.56
N GLY A 12 2.44 5.93 9.77
CA GLY A 12 3.57 6.24 8.91
C GLY A 12 4.66 6.97 9.68
N PHE A 13 5.77 7.27 9.01
CA PHE A 13 6.87 8.05 9.56
C PHE A 13 7.45 9.02 8.54
N ILE A 14 7.46 10.31 8.88
CA ILE A 14 8.00 11.36 8.02
C ILE A 14 9.47 11.59 8.40
N TYR A 15 10.37 10.88 7.72
CA TYR A 15 11.80 10.90 8.04
C TYR A 15 12.43 12.29 8.03
N LEU A 16 12.08 13.14 7.07
CA LEU A 16 12.60 14.52 6.98
C LEU A 16 12.26 15.38 8.20
N LYS A 17 11.11 15.10 8.83
CA LYS A 17 10.61 15.82 10.01
C LYS A 17 10.86 15.06 11.31
N GLN A 18 11.40 13.84 11.24
CA GLN A 18 11.61 12.94 12.38
C GLN A 18 10.36 12.76 13.24
N GLN A 19 9.20 12.61 12.62
CA GLN A 19 7.92 12.54 13.32
C GLN A 19 7.02 11.42 12.79
N PRO A 20 6.24 10.75 13.67
CA PRO A 20 5.21 9.82 13.23
C PRO A 20 4.11 10.56 12.47
N GLN A 21 3.48 9.87 11.53
CA GLN A 21 2.30 10.34 10.83
C GLN A 21 1.14 9.40 11.10
N SER A 22 0.10 9.94 11.74
CA SER A 22 -1.14 9.17 11.84
C SER A 22 -1.86 9.08 10.52
N MET A 23 -2.26 7.86 10.17
CA MET A 23 -3.01 7.56 8.95
C MET A 23 -4.52 7.59 9.18
N VAL A 24 -4.94 7.95 10.40
CA VAL A 24 -6.33 8.03 10.85
C VAL A 24 -6.56 9.42 11.47
N PHE A 25 -7.72 10.02 11.26
CA PHE A 25 -8.05 11.28 11.94
C PHE A 25 -8.30 11.03 13.43
N PRO A 26 -7.74 11.86 14.32
CA PRO A 26 -7.96 11.70 15.75
C PRO A 26 -9.41 12.03 16.10
N LEU A 27 -9.87 11.54 17.26
CA LEU A 27 -11.24 11.75 17.75
C LEU A 27 -11.52 13.20 18.18
N ASN A 28 -10.54 14.09 18.13
CA ASN A 28 -10.66 15.52 18.41
C ASN A 28 -10.35 16.38 17.16
N TYR A 29 -10.40 15.80 15.96
CA TYR A 29 -10.18 16.56 14.72
C TYR A 29 -11.27 17.63 14.54
N HIS A 30 -10.94 18.76 13.92
CA HIS A 30 -11.87 19.89 13.79
C HIS A 30 -13.19 19.51 13.07
N ASN A 31 -13.15 18.53 12.18
CA ASN A 31 -14.31 17.98 11.52
C ASN A 31 -14.72 16.63 12.15
N PHE A 32 -15.81 16.62 12.90
CA PHE A 32 -16.31 15.42 13.59
C PHE A 32 -16.74 14.29 12.66
N LEU A 33 -17.09 14.60 11.40
CA LEU A 33 -17.53 13.61 10.42
C LEU A 33 -16.42 12.65 10.01
N VAL A 34 -15.16 12.99 10.26
CA VAL A 34 -14.00 12.16 9.89
C VAL A 34 -13.30 11.52 11.08
N TRP A 35 -13.80 11.69 12.30
CA TRP A 35 -13.20 11.08 13.50
C TRP A 35 -13.02 9.57 13.36
N GLY A 36 -11.81 9.09 13.64
CA GLY A 36 -11.45 7.68 13.53
C GLY A 36 -11.47 7.11 12.11
N LYS A 37 -11.72 7.94 11.07
CA LYS A 37 -11.66 7.51 9.67
C LYS A 37 -10.23 7.58 9.15
N ALA A 38 -9.90 6.66 8.26
CA ALA A 38 -8.62 6.69 7.54
C ALA A 38 -8.49 7.98 6.73
N LYS A 39 -7.29 8.55 6.71
CA LYS A 39 -6.95 9.72 5.91
C LYS A 39 -6.89 9.33 4.43
N GLY A 40 -7.36 10.24 3.59
CA GLY A 40 -7.15 10.14 2.14
C GLY A 40 -5.69 10.43 1.79
N VAL A 41 -5.27 9.94 0.63
CA VAL A 41 -3.90 10.11 0.13
C VAL A 41 -3.49 11.58 -0.03
N GLU A 42 -4.45 12.45 -0.36
CA GLU A 42 -4.25 13.91 -0.43
C GLU A 42 -3.86 14.48 0.93
N GLN A 43 -4.63 14.19 1.98
CA GLN A 43 -4.33 14.62 3.36
C GLN A 43 -2.95 14.12 3.80
N VAL A 44 -2.63 12.86 3.49
CA VAL A 44 -1.33 12.24 3.84
C VAL A 44 -0.17 12.98 3.17
N LEU A 45 -0.26 13.28 1.86
CA LEU A 45 0.79 14.01 1.14
C LEU A 45 0.87 15.47 1.56
N TRP A 46 -0.26 16.11 1.88
CA TRP A 46 -0.30 17.49 2.35
C TRP A 46 0.46 17.63 3.67
N GLU A 47 0.22 16.73 4.63
CA GLU A 47 0.95 16.69 5.91
C GLU A 47 2.46 16.43 5.73
N ARG A 48 2.84 15.69 4.68
CA ARG A 48 4.24 15.46 4.30
C ARG A 48 4.89 16.67 3.63
N GLY A 49 4.11 17.62 3.11
CA GLY A 49 4.61 18.74 2.31
C GLY A 49 4.88 18.35 0.85
N LEU A 50 4.27 17.25 0.39
CA LEU A 50 4.44 16.70 -0.97
C LEU A 50 3.25 16.98 -1.87
N TRP A 51 2.18 17.59 -1.33
CA TRP A 51 1.02 18.01 -2.12
C TRP A 51 1.31 19.36 -2.80
N GLN A 52 1.68 19.31 -4.08
CA GLN A 52 2.04 20.47 -4.91
C GLN A 52 0.81 21.28 -5.37
N HIS A 53 1.05 22.43 -5.98
CA HIS A 53 0.03 23.40 -6.40
C HIS A 53 -0.85 22.95 -7.58
N PHE A 54 -0.48 21.89 -8.30
CA PHE A 54 -1.27 21.34 -9.41
C PHE A 54 -2.05 20.11 -8.96
N PRO A 55 -3.26 19.87 -9.51
CA PRO A 55 -4.04 18.71 -9.13
C PRO A 55 -3.31 17.42 -9.54
N PHE A 56 -2.84 16.66 -8.54
CA PHE A 56 -2.31 15.33 -8.79
C PHE A 56 -3.42 14.39 -9.22
N LEU A 57 -3.15 13.62 -10.27
CA LEU A 57 -3.93 12.42 -10.54
C LEU A 57 -3.57 11.36 -9.51
N LEU A 58 -4.56 10.61 -9.01
CA LEU A 58 -4.32 9.45 -8.14
C LEU A 58 -3.38 8.44 -8.82
N GLU A 59 -3.65 8.16 -10.10
CA GLU A 59 -2.84 7.31 -10.96
C GLU A 59 -2.65 7.97 -12.32
N CYS A 60 -1.44 7.90 -12.87
CA CYS A 60 -1.23 8.25 -14.27
C CYS A 60 -1.96 7.25 -15.16
N SER A 61 -2.31 7.71 -16.37
CA SER A 61 -2.87 6.88 -17.42
C SER A 61 -2.01 5.65 -17.73
N LYS A 62 -2.63 4.68 -18.39
CA LYS A 62 -1.93 3.52 -18.96
C LYS A 62 -1.96 3.63 -20.47
N TRP A 63 -0.87 3.21 -21.10
CA TRP A 63 -0.79 3.03 -22.54
C TRP A 63 -0.26 1.63 -22.82
N ASN A 64 -1.01 0.82 -23.58
CA ASN A 64 -0.72 -0.60 -23.82
C ASN A 64 -0.41 -1.38 -22.53
N ASP A 65 -1.30 -1.25 -21.53
CA ASP A 65 -1.18 -1.81 -20.17
C ASP A 65 0.06 -1.38 -19.37
N LYS A 66 0.92 -0.51 -19.91
CA LYS A 66 2.06 0.06 -19.22
C LYS A 66 1.68 1.39 -18.59
N SER A 67 2.11 1.58 -17.35
CA SER A 67 1.91 2.86 -16.67
C SER A 67 2.71 3.96 -17.36
N THR A 68 2.09 5.12 -17.59
CA THR A 68 2.78 6.30 -18.14
C THR A 68 3.50 7.12 -17.06
N CYS A 69 3.68 6.55 -15.85
CA CYS A 69 4.43 7.22 -14.79
C CYS A 69 5.87 7.46 -15.22
N ASN A 70 6.33 8.71 -15.12
CA ASN A 70 7.73 9.02 -15.30
C ASN A 70 8.49 8.83 -13.97
N LEU A 71 9.27 7.75 -13.87
CA LEU A 71 10.05 7.45 -12.67
C LEU A 71 11.33 8.29 -12.54
N THR A 72 11.71 9.09 -13.55
CA THR A 72 12.81 10.06 -13.42
C THR A 72 12.36 11.39 -12.79
N MET A 73 11.06 11.67 -12.81
CA MET A 73 10.44 12.86 -12.22
C MET A 73 9.35 12.44 -11.23
N ILE A 74 9.78 11.75 -10.16
CA ILE A 74 8.88 11.16 -9.16
C ILE A 74 7.99 12.23 -8.52
N GLU A 75 8.57 13.37 -8.14
CA GLU A 75 7.89 14.47 -7.44
C GLU A 75 6.78 15.14 -8.29
N GLU A 76 6.84 14.99 -9.61
CA GLU A 76 5.88 15.57 -10.57
C GLU A 76 4.93 14.51 -11.16
N CYS A 77 4.96 13.27 -10.63
CA CYS A 77 4.16 12.17 -11.15
C CYS A 77 2.77 12.10 -10.50
N CYS A 78 2.11 10.94 -10.52
CA CYS A 78 0.86 10.74 -9.80
C CYS A 78 1.08 10.53 -8.30
N THR A 79 0.03 10.80 -7.53
CA THR A 79 -0.01 10.62 -6.07
C THR A 79 0.52 9.24 -5.63
N ARG A 80 0.16 8.17 -6.36
CA ARG A 80 0.61 6.81 -6.03
C ARG A 80 2.12 6.64 -6.15
N VAL A 81 2.76 7.27 -7.14
CA VAL A 81 4.21 7.18 -7.34
C VAL A 81 4.95 8.01 -6.30
N VAL A 82 4.48 9.25 -6.07
CA VAL A 82 5.04 10.13 -5.03
C VAL A 82 5.00 9.43 -3.68
N LEU A 83 3.83 8.92 -3.26
CA LEU A 83 3.70 8.25 -1.97
C LEU A 83 4.52 6.96 -1.88
N ARG A 84 4.61 6.18 -2.97
CA ARG A 84 5.40 4.93 -2.97
C ARG A 84 6.90 5.16 -2.87
N ALA A 85 7.38 6.33 -3.30
CA ALA A 85 8.78 6.70 -3.20
C ALA A 85 9.18 7.12 -1.78
N GLU A 86 8.20 7.47 -0.93
CA GLU A 86 8.45 7.75 0.48
C GLU A 86 9.03 6.51 1.17
N ARG A 87 10.08 6.73 1.95
CA ARG A 87 10.90 5.65 2.52
C ARG A 87 10.11 4.67 3.39
N ASP A 88 9.28 5.18 4.30
CA ASP A 88 8.46 4.35 5.19
C ASP A 88 7.47 3.49 4.41
N ILE A 89 6.89 4.04 3.35
CA ILE A 89 5.96 3.32 2.47
C ILE A 89 6.68 2.29 1.61
N TYR A 90 7.88 2.61 1.10
CA TYR A 90 8.69 1.68 0.32
C TYR A 90 9.18 0.49 1.15
N GLU A 91 9.62 0.75 2.39
CA GLU A 91 10.16 -0.26 3.30
C GLU A 91 9.06 -1.06 4.03
N GLN A 92 7.82 -0.59 4.02
CA GLN A 92 6.70 -1.23 4.71
C GLN A 92 6.48 -2.68 4.24
N LYS A 93 6.57 -3.61 5.18
CA LYS A 93 6.24 -5.02 4.94
C LYS A 93 4.74 -5.25 5.10
N LYS A 94 4.23 -6.30 4.47
CA LYS A 94 2.82 -6.70 4.63
C LYS A 94 2.61 -7.22 6.05
N TYR A 95 1.51 -6.84 6.69
CA TYR A 95 1.11 -7.33 8.01
C TYR A 95 1.28 -8.85 8.17
N LEU A 96 0.70 -9.64 7.25
CA LEU A 96 0.81 -11.11 7.30
C LEU A 96 2.25 -11.61 7.23
N GLN A 97 3.12 -10.91 6.48
CA GLN A 97 4.53 -11.29 6.40
C GLN A 97 5.25 -11.04 7.73
N GLU A 98 4.89 -9.98 8.46
CA GLU A 98 5.45 -9.68 9.77
C GLU A 98 4.95 -10.65 10.83
N GLU A 99 3.64 -10.93 10.86
CA GLU A 99 3.03 -11.91 11.76
C GLU A 99 3.65 -13.31 11.62
N LEU A 100 3.74 -13.82 10.38
CA LEU A 100 4.31 -15.14 10.12
C LEU A 100 5.79 -15.20 10.52
N LYS A 101 6.56 -14.15 10.23
CA LYS A 101 7.97 -14.05 10.66
C LYS A 101 8.10 -13.99 12.18
N GLY A 102 7.21 -13.27 12.86
CA GLY A 102 7.15 -13.22 14.32
C GLY A 102 6.87 -14.59 14.95
N ALA A 103 6.11 -15.44 14.26
CA ALA A 103 5.88 -16.84 14.62
C ALA A 103 7.02 -17.80 14.22
N GLY A 104 8.14 -17.29 13.68
CA GLY A 104 9.28 -18.09 13.24
C GLY A 104 9.08 -18.78 11.88
N GLN A 105 8.08 -18.37 11.09
CA GLN A 105 7.79 -18.94 9.78
C GLN A 105 8.40 -18.09 8.66
N GLU A 106 8.89 -18.76 7.62
CA GLU A 106 9.34 -18.11 6.40
C GLU A 106 8.20 -17.96 5.39
N VAL A 107 8.23 -16.88 4.62
CA VAL A 107 7.21 -16.57 3.60
C VAL A 107 7.86 -16.62 2.22
N ILE A 108 7.36 -17.51 1.37
CA ILE A 108 7.77 -17.64 -0.02
C ILE A 108 6.76 -16.89 -0.89
N PHE A 109 7.23 -15.94 -1.69
CA PHE A 109 6.40 -15.23 -2.66
C PHE A 109 6.61 -15.79 -4.07
N TYR A 110 5.53 -16.29 -4.67
CA TYR A 110 5.55 -16.73 -6.07
C TYR A 110 5.33 -15.55 -7.03
N PRO A 111 5.99 -15.55 -8.20
CA PRO A 111 5.62 -14.67 -9.30
C PRO A 111 4.13 -14.79 -9.66
N LYS A 112 3.50 -13.67 -10.03
CA LYS A 112 2.09 -13.68 -10.44
C LYS A 112 1.94 -14.44 -11.76
N PHE A 113 0.90 -15.27 -11.86
CA PHE A 113 0.56 -16.05 -13.06
C PHE A 113 1.56 -17.14 -13.45
N HIS A 114 2.34 -17.62 -12.48
CA HIS A 114 3.29 -18.73 -12.64
C HIS A 114 2.91 -19.91 -11.73
N CYS A 115 1.78 -20.57 -12.02
CA CYS A 115 1.27 -21.67 -11.19
C CYS A 115 2.18 -22.90 -11.19
N GLU A 116 3.01 -23.07 -12.23
CA GLU A 116 4.02 -24.12 -12.36
C GLU A 116 5.10 -24.09 -11.28
N LEU A 117 5.30 -22.93 -10.64
CA LEU A 117 6.25 -22.72 -9.55
C LEU A 117 5.65 -23.03 -8.18
N ASN A 118 4.32 -23.06 -8.05
CA ASN A 118 3.64 -23.32 -6.80
C ASN A 118 3.54 -24.83 -6.56
N PHE A 119 4.31 -25.36 -5.59
CA PHE A 119 4.40 -26.81 -5.37
C PHE A 119 3.03 -27.46 -5.10
N ILE A 120 2.10 -26.74 -4.45
CA ILE A 120 0.79 -27.28 -4.10
C ILE A 120 -0.04 -27.62 -5.33
N GLU A 121 0.12 -26.89 -6.44
CA GLU A 121 -0.61 -27.14 -7.70
C GLU A 121 -0.28 -28.52 -8.26
N ARG A 122 0.98 -28.97 -8.12
CA ARG A 122 1.39 -30.32 -8.52
C ARG A 122 0.65 -31.38 -7.73
N PHE A 123 0.55 -31.21 -6.40
CA PHE A 123 -0.18 -32.15 -5.54
C PHE A 123 -1.67 -32.21 -5.90
N TRP A 124 -2.31 -31.05 -6.13
CA TRP A 124 -3.72 -30.99 -6.53
C TRP A 124 -3.98 -31.67 -7.89
N CYS A 125 -3.10 -31.48 -8.88
CA CYS A 125 -3.23 -32.16 -10.18
C CYS A 125 -3.15 -33.68 -10.03
N THR A 126 -2.16 -34.18 -9.27
CA THR A 126 -2.02 -35.62 -9.02
C THR A 126 -3.22 -36.18 -8.27
N ALA A 127 -3.67 -35.51 -7.21
CA ALA A 127 -4.83 -35.94 -6.43
C ALA A 127 -6.11 -36.05 -7.28
N LYS A 128 -6.35 -35.09 -8.19
CA LYS A 128 -7.49 -35.12 -9.11
C LYS A 128 -7.38 -36.19 -10.19
N TYR A 129 -6.17 -36.54 -10.62
CA TYR A 129 -5.96 -37.57 -11.63
C TYR A 129 -6.28 -38.98 -11.11
N TYR A 130 -6.06 -39.23 -9.82
CA TYR A 130 -6.27 -40.54 -9.18
C TYR A 130 -7.56 -40.64 -8.35
N ALA A 131 -8.41 -39.61 -8.36
CA ALA A 131 -9.72 -39.63 -7.71
C ALA A 131 -10.79 -40.20 -8.64
#